data_AF-A0A835YNZ0-F1
#
_entry.id   AF-A0A835YNZ0-F1
#
_cell.length_a   1.000
_cell.length_b   1.000
_cell.length_c   1.000
_cell.angle_alpha   90.00
_cell.angle_beta   90.00
_cell.angle_gamma   90.00
#
_symmetry.space_group_name_H-M   'P 1'
#
loop_
_entity.id
_entity.type
_entity.pdbx_description
1 polymer ?
#
loop_
_entity_poly.entity_id
_entity_poly.type
_entity_poly.pdbx_seq_one_letter_code
_entity_poly.pdbx_strand_id
1 'polypeptide(L)'
;MTVLDGAVHAAQGWGLDGEHQISPHARSKITLRLAKIAEQKCQEHIEAFNLCCKGRSITQIFCKPKYDASQECVHRYMNEANLHLVAQRWIDLGRPTKPDWGQLLAGVAEAGDRQGQAQGQAAQAQA
;
A
#
# COMPACT_ATOMS: atom_id res chain seq x y z
N MET A 1 -10.42 -4.54 -13.59
CA MET A 1 -9.14 -4.18 -12.96
C MET A 1 -9.43 -3.04 -12.00
N THR A 2 -9.48 -3.34 -10.70
CA THR A 2 -9.74 -2.34 -9.66
C THR A 2 -8.43 -1.67 -9.23
N VAL A 3 -8.51 -0.49 -8.61
CA VAL A 3 -7.36 0.28 -8.09
C VAL A 3 -6.48 -0.59 -7.17
N LEU A 4 -7.11 -1.46 -6.39
CA LEU A 4 -6.46 -2.40 -5.46
C LEU A 4 -5.75 -3.57 -6.16
N ASP A 5 -6.30 -4.08 -7.28
CA ASP A 5 -5.64 -5.16 -8.03
C ASP A 5 -4.26 -4.72 -8.52
N GLY A 6 -4.10 -3.46 -8.96
CA GLY A 6 -2.82 -2.92 -9.38
C GLY A 6 -1.81 -2.83 -8.23
N ALA A 7 -2.23 -2.30 -7.08
CA ALA A 7 -1.38 -2.16 -5.89
C ALA A 7 -0.96 -3.52 -5.30
N VAL A 8 -1.86 -4.50 -5.30
CA VAL A 8 -1.56 -5.86 -4.82
C VAL A 8 -0.56 -6.58 -5.74
N HIS A 9 -0.69 -6.44 -7.07
CA HIS A 9 0.29 -7.00 -8.01
C HIS A 9 1.65 -6.31 -7.88
N ALA A 10 1.69 -4.98 -7.73
CA ALA A 10 2.94 -4.27 -7.48
C ALA A 10 3.64 -4.74 -6.19
N ALA A 11 2.86 -5.02 -5.14
CA ALA A 11 3.37 -5.50 -3.86
C ALA A 11 3.96 -6.93 -3.91
N GLN A 12 3.63 -7.75 -4.92
CA GLN A 12 4.22 -9.08 -5.10
C GLN A 12 5.71 -9.00 -5.51
N GLY A 13 6.15 -7.86 -6.06
CA GLY A 13 7.55 -7.62 -6.44
C GLY A 13 8.46 -7.10 -5.32
N TRP A 14 7.91 -6.62 -4.20
CA TRP A 14 8.72 -6.02 -3.11
C TRP A 14 9.57 -7.07 -2.39
N GLY A 15 10.89 -7.03 -2.62
CA GLY A 15 11.84 -7.93 -1.97
C GLY A 15 12.00 -7.55 -0.50
N LEU A 16 11.70 -8.49 0.40
CA LEU A 16 12.17 -8.37 1.78
C LEU A 16 13.57 -9.01 1.81
N ASP A 17 14.61 -8.19 1.83
CA ASP A 17 16.01 -8.67 1.80
C ASP A 17 16.37 -9.39 3.10
N GLY A 18 17.09 -10.52 2.97
CA GLY A 18 17.85 -11.24 4.00
C GLY A 18 17.26 -11.30 5.42
N GLU A 19 17.49 -10.25 6.21
CA GLU A 19 17.06 -10.15 7.62
C GLU A 19 15.55 -10.08 7.82
N HIS A 20 14.80 -9.59 6.82
CA HIS A 20 13.35 -9.38 6.91
C HIS A 20 12.54 -10.52 6.27
N GLN A 21 13.17 -11.66 6.00
CA GLN A 21 12.51 -12.78 5.34
C GLN A 21 11.45 -13.43 6.26
N ILE A 22 10.19 -13.09 5.96
CA ILE A 22 9.00 -13.78 6.45
C ILE A 22 8.54 -14.80 5.41
N SER A 23 7.79 -15.81 5.86
CA SER A 23 7.26 -16.81 4.94
C SER A 23 6.34 -16.17 3.89
N PRO A 24 6.21 -16.73 2.68
CA PRO A 24 5.31 -16.21 1.65
C PRO A 24 3.87 -16.05 2.16
N HIS A 25 3.43 -16.97 3.02
CA HIS A 25 2.12 -16.91 3.64
C HIS A 25 1.97 -15.74 4.63
N ALA A 26 2.99 -15.45 5.45
CA ALA A 26 2.98 -14.28 6.33
C ALA A 26 2.99 -12.99 5.51
N ARG A 27 3.78 -12.93 4.43
CA ARG A 27 3.80 -11.79 3.50
C ARG A 27 2.43 -11.55 2.88
N SER A 28 1.80 -12.58 2.32
CA SER A 28 0.45 -12.46 1.76
C SER A 28 -0.58 -11.98 2.79
N LYS A 29 -0.47 -12.42 4.06
CA LYS A 29 -1.34 -11.93 5.14
C LYS A 29 -1.12 -10.44 5.43
N ILE A 30 0.13 -10.00 5.52
CA ILE A 30 0.46 -8.59 5.76
C ILE A 30 -0.03 -7.74 4.59
N THR A 31 0.28 -8.12 3.35
CA THR A 31 -0.17 -7.41 2.14
C THR A 31 -1.68 -7.30 2.09
N LEU A 32 -2.40 -8.40 2.33
CA LEU A 32 -3.87 -8.40 2.37
C LEU A 32 -4.40 -7.47 3.47
N ARG A 33 -3.74 -7.41 4.62
CA ARG A 33 -4.15 -6.55 5.73
C ARG A 33 -3.94 -5.07 5.40
N LEU A 34 -2.79 -4.72 4.83
CA LEU A 34 -2.50 -3.37 4.33
C LEU A 34 -3.50 -2.96 3.25
N ALA A 35 -3.84 -3.86 2.32
CA ALA A 35 -4.83 -3.61 1.28
C ALA A 35 -6.22 -3.32 1.86
N LYS A 36 -6.66 -4.06 2.88
CA LYS A 36 -7.94 -3.80 3.56
C LYS A 36 -7.98 -2.45 4.26
N ILE A 37 -6.86 -2.02 4.85
CA ILE A 37 -6.76 -0.68 5.44
C ILE A 37 -6.82 0.37 4.34
N ALA A 38 -6.07 0.20 3.26
CA ALA A 38 -6.07 1.11 2.12
C ALA A 38 -7.48 1.24 1.54
N GLU A 39 -8.20 0.13 1.34
CA GLU A 39 -9.59 0.12 0.88
C GLU A 39 -10.49 0.93 1.81
N GLN A 40 -10.46 0.66 3.13
CA GLN A 40 -11.28 1.38 4.10
C GLN A 40 -10.96 2.87 4.18
N LYS A 41 -9.68 3.24 4.12
CA LYS A 41 -9.22 4.63 4.27
C LYS A 41 -9.34 5.43 2.99
N CYS A 42 -9.23 4.79 1.83
CA CYS A 42 -9.29 5.42 0.52
C CYS A 42 -10.63 5.22 -0.18
N GLN A 43 -11.65 4.70 0.53
CA GLN A 43 -12.96 4.36 -0.02
C GLN A 43 -13.58 5.52 -0.82
N GLU A 44 -13.52 6.75 -0.29
CA GLU A 44 -14.05 7.94 -0.97
C GLU A 44 -13.38 8.18 -2.33
N HIS A 45 -12.05 8.08 -2.40
CA HIS A 45 -11.32 8.26 -3.65
C HIS A 45 -11.57 7.13 -4.65
N ILE A 46 -11.68 5.89 -4.16
CA ILE A 46 -12.01 4.71 -4.95
C ILE A 46 -13.43 4.86 -5.53
N GLU A 47 -14.40 5.27 -4.73
CA GLU A 47 -15.77 5.53 -5.17
C GLU A 47 -15.85 6.68 -6.17
N ALA A 48 -15.11 7.77 -5.95
CA ALA A 48 -15.04 8.89 -6.89
C ALA A 48 -14.50 8.46 -8.27
N PHE A 49 -13.48 7.58 -8.29
CA PHE A 49 -12.99 6.97 -9.52
C PHE A 49 -14.03 6.04 -10.15
N ASN A 50 -14.63 5.14 -9.38
CA ASN A 50 -15.63 4.19 -9.87
C ASN A 50 -16.87 4.89 -10.45
N LEU A 51 -17.33 5.97 -9.80
CA LEU A 51 -18.45 6.77 -10.27
C LEU A 51 -18.11 7.49 -11.59
N CYS A 52 -16.89 8.02 -11.72
CA CYS A 52 -16.43 8.61 -12.97
C CYS A 52 -16.40 7.58 -14.11
N CYS A 53 -15.98 6.35 -13.81
CA CYS A 53 -15.90 5.25 -14.76
C CYS A 53 -17.27 4.70 -15.19
N LYS A 54 -18.33 4.92 -14.41
CA LYS A 54 -19.66 4.38 -14.68
C LYS A 54 -20.18 4.87 -16.04
N GLY A 55 -20.44 3.94 -16.94
CA GLY A 55 -20.98 4.22 -18.28
C GLY A 55 -19.98 4.74 -19.31
N ARG A 56 -18.66 4.72 -19.01
CA ARG A 56 -17.61 5.13 -19.95
C ARG A 56 -16.80 3.91 -20.39
N SER A 57 -16.62 3.74 -21.69
CA SER A 57 -15.81 2.65 -22.28
C SER A 57 -14.30 2.92 -22.23
N ILE A 58 -13.88 4.19 -22.16
CA ILE A 58 -12.48 4.61 -22.08
C ILE A 58 -12.22 5.30 -20.73
N THR A 59 -12.25 4.53 -19.66
CA THR A 59 -12.19 5.00 -18.27
C THR A 59 -10.87 5.69 -17.92
N GLN A 60 -9.73 5.21 -18.44
CA GLN A 60 -8.41 5.76 -18.11
C GLN A 60 -8.18 7.19 -18.60
N ILE A 61 -8.76 7.59 -19.74
CA ILE A 61 -8.52 8.94 -20.29
C ILE A 61 -9.37 9.98 -19.55
N PHE A 62 -10.66 9.67 -19.32
CA PHE A 62 -11.60 10.63 -18.75
C PHE A 62 -11.54 10.73 -17.22
N CYS A 63 -11.08 9.67 -16.55
CA CYS A 63 -11.05 9.59 -15.09
C CYS A 63 -9.64 9.60 -14.52
N LYS A 64 -8.62 9.92 -15.34
CA LYS A 64 -7.21 9.98 -14.91
C LYS A 64 -7.00 10.76 -13.60
N PRO A 65 -7.55 11.97 -13.40
CA PRO A 65 -7.33 12.70 -12.14
C PRO A 65 -7.90 11.96 -10.92
N LYS A 66 -9.04 11.28 -11.07
CA LYS A 66 -9.66 10.50 -9.98
C LYS A 66 -8.90 9.19 -9.74
N TYR A 67 -8.40 8.58 -10.81
CA TYR A 67 -7.52 7.43 -10.73
C TYR A 67 -6.24 7.77 -9.97
N ASP A 68 -5.54 8.84 -10.37
CA ASP A 68 -4.28 9.27 -9.74
C ASP A 68 -4.49 9.57 -8.24
N ALA A 69 -5.58 10.26 -7.88
CA ALA A 69 -5.93 10.51 -6.47
C ALA A 69 -6.20 9.21 -5.67
N SER A 70 -6.90 8.24 -6.28
CA SER A 70 -7.14 6.94 -5.65
C SER A 70 -5.85 6.13 -5.48
N GLN A 71 -4.96 6.18 -6.47
CA GLN A 71 -3.66 5.50 -6.43
C GLN A 71 -2.73 6.15 -5.41
N GLU A 72 -2.67 7.48 -5.36
CA GLU A 72 -1.87 8.20 -4.37
C GLU A 72 -2.30 7.82 -2.96
N CYS A 73 -3.61 7.82 -2.68
CA CYS A 73 -4.12 7.39 -1.38
C CYS A 73 -3.75 5.95 -1.07
N VAL A 74 -4.00 5.01 -1.99
CA VAL A 74 -3.68 3.59 -1.78
C VAL A 74 -2.19 3.39 -1.55
N HIS A 75 -1.33 4.09 -2.28
CA HIS A 75 0.13 3.99 -2.16
C HIS A 75 0.66 4.47 -0.81
N ARG A 76 -0.02 5.40 -0.11
CA ARG A 76 0.36 5.79 1.27
C ARG A 76 0.30 4.62 2.25
N TYR A 77 -0.59 3.67 2.01
CA TYR A 77 -0.75 2.48 2.86
C TYR A 77 -0.04 1.25 2.28
N MET A 78 -0.20 1.04 0.97
CA MET A 78 0.41 -0.04 0.22
C MET A 78 1.69 0.45 -0.45
N ASN A 79 2.79 0.43 0.31
CA ASN A 79 4.14 0.66 -0.19
C ASN A 79 5.12 -0.29 0.49
N GLU A 80 6.34 -0.32 -0.05
CA GLU A 80 7.42 -1.16 0.44
C GLU A 80 7.81 -0.81 1.89
N ALA A 81 7.87 0.47 2.26
CA ALA A 81 8.14 0.95 3.63
C ALA A 81 7.26 0.24 4.66
N ASN A 82 5.96 0.24 4.39
CA ASN A 82 4.95 -0.29 5.29
C ASN A 82 4.98 -1.80 5.33
N LEU A 83 5.25 -2.45 4.19
CA LEU A 83 5.47 -3.88 4.15
C LEU A 83 6.66 -4.28 5.04
N HIS A 84 7.81 -3.61 4.90
CA HIS A 84 9.02 -3.86 5.70
C HIS A 84 8.78 -3.56 7.18
N LEU A 85 8.15 -2.43 7.51
CA LEU A 85 7.84 -2.07 8.89
C LEU A 85 7.01 -3.15 9.59
N VAL A 86 5.95 -3.61 8.93
CA VAL A 86 5.06 -4.63 9.50
C VAL A 86 5.75 -6.00 9.52
N ALA A 87 6.57 -6.32 8.52
CA ALA A 87 7.36 -7.55 8.49
C ALA A 87 8.41 -7.58 9.61
N GLN A 88 9.10 -6.46 9.88
CA GLN A 88 10.06 -6.37 10.96
C GLN A 88 9.38 -6.58 12.31
N ARG A 89 8.28 -5.89 12.58
CA ARG A 89 7.52 -6.07 13.82
C ARG A 89 6.97 -7.49 13.96
N TRP A 90 6.60 -8.13 12.84
CA TRP A 90 6.19 -9.53 12.84
C TRP A 90 7.32 -10.45 13.32
N ILE A 91 8.56 -10.18 12.90
CA ILE A 91 9.75 -10.91 13.31
C ILE A 91 10.08 -10.61 14.78
N ASP A 92 10.06 -9.34 15.19
CA ASP A 92 10.34 -8.88 16.56
C ASP A 92 9.38 -9.51 17.58
N LEU A 93 8.13 -9.74 17.21
CA LEU A 93 7.12 -10.40 18.04
C LEU A 93 7.22 -11.94 18.02
N GLY A 94 8.28 -12.51 17.45
CA GLY A 94 8.49 -13.96 17.43
C GLY A 94 7.59 -14.70 16.44
N ARG A 95 7.14 -14.03 15.37
CA ARG A 95 6.34 -14.63 14.29
C ARG A 95 4.99 -15.21 14.78
N PRO A 96 4.14 -14.40 15.42
CA PRO A 96 2.96 -14.89 16.13
C PRO A 96 1.94 -15.56 15.19
N THR A 97 1.39 -16.71 15.60
CA THR A 97 0.32 -17.38 14.84
C THR A 97 -0.99 -16.59 14.88
N LYS A 98 -1.24 -15.88 15.99
CA LYS A 98 -2.35 -14.94 16.20
C LYS A 98 -1.77 -13.53 16.40
N PRO A 99 -1.47 -12.81 15.31
CA PRO A 99 -0.88 -11.48 15.38
C PRO A 99 -1.84 -10.45 15.99
N ASP A 100 -1.32 -9.58 16.86
CA ASP A 100 -1.99 -8.34 17.23
C ASP A 100 -1.81 -7.32 16.10
N TRP A 101 -2.83 -7.20 15.27
CA TRP A 101 -2.80 -6.28 14.14
C TRP A 101 -2.77 -4.80 14.56
N GLY A 102 -3.29 -4.44 15.74
CA GLY A 102 -3.22 -3.07 16.23
C GLY A 102 -1.78 -2.65 16.47
N GLN A 103 -1.01 -3.51 17.16
CA GLN A 103 0.41 -3.29 17.41
C GLN A 103 1.24 -3.31 16.12
N LEU A 104 0.99 -4.28 15.24
CA LEU A 104 1.73 -4.42 13.98
C LEU A 104 1.53 -3.24 13.03
N LEU A 105 0.33 -2.64 13.00
CA LEU A 105 -0.07 -1.64 12.00
C LEU A 105 0.03 -0.19 12.54
N ALA A 106 0.50 0.01 13.77
CA ALA A 106 0.65 1.34 14.35
C ALA A 106 1.62 2.22 13.53
N GLY A 107 1.17 3.39 13.06
CA GLY A 107 2.04 4.33 12.34
C GLY A 107 2.31 4.01 10.86
N VAL A 108 1.50 3.14 10.24
CA VAL A 108 1.67 2.72 8.83
C VAL A 108 1.46 3.88 7.85
N ALA A 109 0.51 4.78 8.06
CA ALA A 109 0.32 5.91 7.14
C ALA A 109 1.51 6.88 7.21
N GLU A 110 1.99 7.15 8.43
CA GLU A 110 3.06 8.08 8.75
C GLU A 110 4.44 7.56 8.32
N ALA A 111 4.62 6.25 8.21
CA ALA A 111 5.83 5.65 7.65
C ALA A 111 5.88 5.79 6.11
N GLY A 112 4.74 5.54 5.44
CA GLY A 112 4.60 5.74 3.99
C GLY A 112 4.82 7.19 3.56
N ASP A 113 4.21 8.14 4.28
CA ASP A 113 4.34 9.58 3.98
C ASP A 113 5.78 10.09 4.17
N ARG A 114 6.50 9.63 5.21
CA ARG A 114 7.90 10.01 5.44
C ARG A 114 8.84 9.51 4.36
N GLN A 115 8.67 8.27 3.88
CA GLN A 115 9.48 7.76 2.76
C GLN A 115 9.12 8.44 1.45
N GLY A 116 7.83 8.70 1.17
CA GLY A 116 7.41 9.46 -0.01
C GLY A 116 7.99 10.86 -0.05
N GLN A 117 8.05 11.55 1.10
CA GLN A 117 8.71 12.86 1.23
C GLN A 117 10.22 12.77 1.02
N ALA A 118 10.90 11.78 1.61
CA ALA A 118 12.34 11.59 1.45
C ALA A 118 12.73 11.27 -0.01
N GLN A 119 11.95 10.44 -0.70
CA GLN A 119 12.17 10.10 -2.12
C GLN A 119 11.87 11.29 -3.05
N GLY A 120 10.82 12.06 -2.77
CA GLY A 120 10.51 13.29 -3.52
C GLY A 120 11.57 14.38 -3.36
N GLN A 121 12.15 14.52 -2.17
CA GLN A 121 13.26 15.44 -1.92
C GLN A 121 14.56 14.98 -2.58
N ALA A 122 14.85 13.68 -2.58
CA ALA A 122 16.02 13.12 -3.25
C ALA A 122 15.95 13.27 -4.78
N ALA A 123 14.76 13.11 -5.38
CA ALA A 123 14.56 13.29 -6.82
C ALA A 123 14.64 14.76 -7.25
N GLN A 124 14.22 15.70 -6.40
CA GLN A 124 14.34 17.14 -6.67
C GLN A 124 15.75 17.68 -6.45
N ALA A 125 16.57 17.04 -5.61
CA ALA A 125 17.97 17.41 -5.41
C ALA A 125 18.91 16.94 -6.55
N GLN A 126 18.40 16.15 -7.50
CA GLN A 126 19.14 15.61 -8.65
C GLN A 126 18.70 16.21 -9.99
N ALA A 127 17.76 17.17 -9.98
CA ALA A 127 17.31 17.94 -11.13
C ALA A 127 17.91 19.35 -11.11
#